data_AF-A0A2R8C447-F1
#
_entry.id   AF-A0A2R8C447-F1
#
_cell.length_a   1.000
_cell.length_b   1.000
_cell.length_c   1.000
_cell.angle_alpha   90.00
_cell.angle_beta   90.00
_cell.angle_gamma   90.00
#
_symmetry.space_group_name_H-M   'P 1'
#
loop_
_entity.id
_entity.type
_entity.pdbx_description
1 polymer ?
#
loop_
_entity_poly.entity_id
_entity_poly.type
_entity_poly.pdbx_seq_one_letter_code
_entity_poly.pdbx_strand_id
1 'polypeptide(L)'
;MGAVESGVSVRIVRLQYQDGVATACMLDSDDLKQFMTAPLLRSANVLSGLFAQSVVVTEADTDRAFYQEINTRLLTEGKGRGVENAVFLNAQNKQTVPRIVGLLRKMGVPAAGIVDLDVVAEGRTPWVNQMEGIGVPSALRLPFESLHKTTFDHLKNASTNPDKKGYKTEGGTALLSGQNKEAADSLFSQLAT
;
A
#
# COMPACT_ATOMS: atom_id res chain seq x y z
N MET A 1 8.95 -23.91 -9.27
CA MET A 1 9.72 -23.44 -8.11
C MET A 1 10.30 -24.65 -7.39
N GLY A 2 11.22 -25.36 -8.04
CA GLY A 2 11.55 -26.74 -7.64
C GLY A 2 12.01 -26.91 -6.19
N ALA A 3 12.81 -25.98 -5.67
CA ALA A 3 13.29 -26.06 -4.29
C ALA A 3 12.15 -25.86 -3.25
N VAL A 4 11.25 -24.90 -3.49
CA VAL A 4 10.12 -24.61 -2.59
C VAL A 4 9.05 -25.70 -2.64
N GLU A 5 8.82 -26.27 -3.82
CA GLU A 5 7.83 -27.32 -4.06
C GLU A 5 8.33 -28.71 -3.66
N SER A 6 9.62 -28.87 -3.37
CA SER A 6 10.24 -30.15 -3.01
C SER A 6 9.81 -30.71 -1.64
N GLY A 7 9.14 -29.89 -0.80
CA GLY A 7 8.76 -30.25 0.56
C GLY A 7 9.90 -30.20 1.59
N VAL A 8 11.12 -29.90 1.15
CA VAL A 8 12.28 -29.69 2.03
C VAL A 8 12.16 -28.32 2.74
N SER A 9 12.67 -28.21 3.96
CA SER A 9 12.76 -26.92 4.65
C SER A 9 13.74 -26.00 3.92
N VAL A 10 13.21 -24.97 3.27
CA VAL A 10 13.98 -23.96 2.54
C VAL A 10 13.90 -22.64 3.29
N ARG A 11 15.07 -22.01 3.45
CA ARG A 11 15.21 -20.64 3.94
C ARG A 11 15.73 -19.78 2.81
N ILE A 12 15.10 -18.64 2.57
CA ILE A 12 15.51 -17.69 1.53
C ILE A 12 16.16 -16.50 2.23
N VAL A 13 17.37 -16.13 1.83
CA VAL A 13 17.99 -14.88 2.29
C VAL A 13 18.01 -13.92 1.10
N ARG A 14 17.22 -12.85 1.20
CA ARG A 14 17.19 -11.77 0.22
C ARG A 14 18.21 -10.73 0.61
N LEU A 15 19.15 -10.46 -0.29
CA LEU A 15 20.11 -9.37 -0.17
C LEU A 15 19.69 -8.25 -1.12
N GLN A 16 19.66 -7.02 -0.63
CA GLN A 16 19.29 -5.86 -1.42
C GLN A 16 20.30 -4.74 -1.21
N TYR A 17 20.57 -4.02 -2.28
CA TYR A 17 21.41 -2.83 -2.26
C TYR A 17 20.69 -1.73 -3.04
N GLN A 18 20.25 -0.70 -2.34
CA GLN A 18 19.57 0.47 -2.91
C GLN A 18 20.10 1.73 -2.24
N ASP A 19 20.37 2.75 -3.05
CA ASP A 19 20.79 4.08 -2.59
C ASP A 19 21.96 4.07 -1.59
N GLY A 20 22.92 3.18 -1.82
CA GLY A 20 24.11 3.04 -0.96
C GLY A 20 23.91 2.18 0.29
N VAL A 21 22.69 1.69 0.55
CA VAL A 21 22.33 0.93 1.75
C VAL A 21 22.18 -0.55 1.41
N ALA A 22 22.97 -1.39 2.09
CA ALA A 22 22.83 -2.85 2.04
C ALA A 22 21.84 -3.32 3.11
N THR A 23 20.83 -4.10 2.70
CA THR A 23 19.88 -4.74 3.60
C THR A 23 19.81 -6.24 3.33
N ALA A 24 19.48 -7.00 4.37
CA ALA A 24 19.24 -8.43 4.28
C ALA A 24 17.91 -8.76 4.96
N CYS A 25 17.10 -9.57 4.30
CA CYS A 25 15.86 -10.11 4.85
C CYS A 25 15.91 -11.63 4.76
N MET A 26 15.67 -12.29 5.90
CA MET A 26 15.58 -13.74 5.96
C MET A 26 14.12 -14.14 5.92
N LEU A 27 13.80 -15.08 5.05
CA LEU A 27 12.52 -15.71 4.95
C LEU A 27 12.61 -17.15 5.41
N ASP A 28 11.90 -17.47 6.49
CA ASP A 28 11.83 -18.82 7.01
C ASP A 28 10.84 -19.67 6.23
N SER A 29 10.99 -20.99 6.37
CA SER A 29 10.17 -21.98 5.67
C SER A 29 8.67 -21.82 5.98
N ASP A 30 8.33 -21.33 7.17
CA ASP A 30 6.93 -21.21 7.61
C ASP A 30 6.26 -19.97 7.01
N ASP A 31 6.98 -18.85 6.90
CA ASP A 31 6.51 -17.65 6.18
C ASP A 31 6.29 -17.97 4.70
N LEU A 32 7.21 -18.72 4.10
CA LEU A 32 7.10 -19.17 2.72
C LEU A 32 5.88 -20.08 2.50
N LYS A 33 5.59 -21.00 3.44
CA LYS A 33 4.39 -21.85 3.37
C LYS A 33 3.12 -21.03 3.52
N GLN A 34 3.08 -20.07 4.46
CA GLN A 34 1.94 -19.18 4.63
C GLN A 34 1.69 -18.37 3.36
N PHE A 35 2.77 -17.92 2.71
CA PHE A 35 2.70 -17.23 1.42
C PHE A 35 2.16 -18.16 0.31
N MET A 36 2.73 -19.35 0.15
CA MET A 36 2.36 -20.31 -0.91
C MET A 36 0.95 -20.89 -0.76
N THR A 37 0.40 -20.89 0.46
CA THR A 37 -0.96 -21.36 0.72
C THR A 37 -2.02 -20.27 0.54
N ALA A 38 -1.64 -18.99 0.63
CA ALA A 38 -2.55 -17.87 0.43
C ALA A 38 -3.05 -17.81 -1.02
N PRO A 39 -4.37 -17.95 -1.28
CA PRO A 39 -4.91 -18.03 -2.65
C PRO A 39 -4.55 -16.83 -3.54
N LEU A 40 -4.55 -15.63 -2.96
CA LEU A 40 -4.17 -14.39 -3.64
C LEU A 40 -2.71 -14.37 -4.12
N LEU A 41 -1.82 -15.02 -3.37
CA LEU A 41 -0.38 -15.02 -3.60
C LEU A 41 0.08 -16.12 -4.54
N ARG A 42 -0.78 -17.13 -4.78
CA ARG A 42 -0.56 -18.18 -5.79
C ARG A 42 -0.75 -17.72 -7.22
N SER A 43 -1.24 -16.49 -7.44
CA SER A 43 -1.23 -15.93 -8.78
C SER A 43 0.21 -15.78 -9.27
N ALA A 44 0.48 -16.20 -10.51
CA ALA A 44 1.82 -16.11 -11.11
C ALA A 44 2.40 -14.68 -11.03
N ASN A 45 1.52 -13.67 -11.09
CA ASN A 45 1.88 -12.27 -11.00
C ASN A 45 2.44 -11.91 -9.62
N VAL A 46 1.81 -12.29 -8.51
CA VAL A 46 2.30 -11.90 -7.17
C VAL A 46 3.60 -12.62 -6.81
N LEU A 47 3.74 -13.89 -7.22
CA LEU A 47 4.97 -14.66 -7.06
C LEU A 47 6.17 -14.04 -7.79
N SER A 48 5.95 -13.48 -8.98
CA SER A 48 7.00 -12.76 -9.71
C SER A 48 7.54 -11.55 -8.92
N GLY A 49 6.70 -10.94 -8.07
CA GLY A 49 7.08 -9.84 -7.19
C GLY A 49 8.15 -10.21 -6.15
N LEU A 50 8.26 -11.48 -5.75
CA LEU A 50 9.29 -11.93 -4.80
C LEU A 50 10.71 -11.76 -5.36
N PHE A 51 10.85 -11.87 -6.68
CA PHE A 51 12.13 -11.77 -7.38
C PHE A 51 12.36 -10.38 -7.97
N ALA A 52 11.40 -9.47 -7.84
CA ALA A 52 11.52 -8.10 -8.30
C ALA A 52 12.36 -7.25 -7.33
N GLN A 53 13.02 -6.22 -7.85
CA GLN A 53 13.70 -5.23 -7.01
C GLN A 53 12.69 -4.38 -6.24
N SER A 54 11.57 -4.03 -6.88
CA SER A 54 10.45 -3.33 -6.27
C SER A 54 9.12 -3.77 -6.89
N VAL A 55 8.03 -3.54 -6.17
CA VAL A 55 6.68 -3.89 -6.64
C VAL A 55 5.73 -2.71 -6.43
N VAL A 56 4.94 -2.40 -7.46
CA VAL A 56 3.84 -1.44 -7.37
C VAL A 56 2.53 -2.20 -7.52
N VAL A 57 1.69 -2.14 -6.50
CA VAL A 57 0.39 -2.81 -6.45
C VAL A 57 -0.70 -1.77 -6.71
N THR A 58 -1.49 -1.98 -7.74
CA THR A 58 -2.58 -1.09 -8.15
C THR A 58 -3.94 -1.74 -7.86
N GLU A 59 -5.01 -0.96 -7.83
CA GLU A 59 -6.35 -1.48 -7.55
C GLU A 59 -6.86 -2.38 -8.68
N ALA A 60 -6.92 -1.88 -9.92
CA ALA A 60 -7.46 -2.61 -11.07
C ALA A 60 -6.41 -2.89 -12.17
N ASP A 61 -6.79 -3.73 -13.14
CA ASP A 61 -5.92 -4.04 -14.29
C ASP A 61 -5.65 -2.80 -15.17
N THR A 62 -6.64 -1.92 -15.31
CA THR A 62 -6.49 -0.65 -16.03
C THR A 62 -5.42 0.23 -15.40
N ASP A 63 -5.43 0.36 -14.07
CA ASP A 63 -4.45 1.15 -13.33
C ASP A 63 -3.05 0.55 -13.50
N ARG A 64 -2.92 -0.77 -13.35
CA ARG A 64 -1.67 -1.50 -13.59
C ARG A 64 -1.11 -1.16 -14.96
N ALA A 65 -1.92 -1.32 -16.01
CA ALA A 65 -1.48 -1.08 -17.39
C ALA A 65 -1.09 0.39 -17.61
N PHE A 66 -1.88 1.32 -17.08
CA PHE A 66 -1.62 2.75 -17.18
C PHE A 66 -0.32 3.17 -16.49
N TYR A 67 -0.15 2.86 -15.20
CA TYR A 67 1.05 3.22 -14.45
C TYR A 67 2.30 2.53 -14.97
N GLN A 68 2.18 1.28 -15.43
CA GLN A 68 3.29 0.55 -16.05
C GLN A 68 3.75 1.23 -17.35
N GLU A 69 2.83 1.68 -18.21
CA GLU A 69 3.15 2.39 -19.44
C GLU A 69 3.81 3.75 -19.15
N ILE A 70 3.28 4.50 -18.17
CA ILE A 70 3.89 5.76 -17.73
C ILE A 70 5.31 5.53 -17.22
N ASN A 71 5.52 4.53 -16.36
CA ASN A 71 6.85 4.17 -15.85
C ASN A 71 7.81 3.80 -16.99
N THR A 72 7.32 3.05 -17.97
CA THR A 72 8.12 2.63 -19.14
C THR A 72 8.60 3.84 -19.96
N ARG A 73 7.72 4.83 -20.18
CA ARG A 73 8.10 6.09 -20.87
C ARG A 73 9.05 6.94 -20.03
N LEU A 74 8.85 7.01 -18.72
CA LEU A 74 9.77 7.73 -17.85
C LEU A 74 11.18 7.13 -17.88
N LEU A 75 11.29 5.81 -17.92
CA LEU A 75 12.56 5.11 -18.06
C LEU A 75 13.25 5.38 -19.41
N THR A 76 12.50 5.60 -20.49
CA THR A 76 13.09 5.98 -21.79
C THR A 76 13.54 7.44 -21.84
N GLU A 77 12.94 8.35 -21.05
CA GLU A 77 13.31 9.76 -21.01
C GLU A 77 14.59 10.06 -20.21
N GLY A 78 15.03 9.16 -19.33
CA GLY A 78 16.30 9.30 -18.63
C GLY A 78 16.38 8.52 -17.32
N LYS A 79 17.62 8.30 -16.86
CA LYS A 79 17.88 7.62 -15.58
C LYS A 79 17.26 8.38 -14.42
N GLY A 80 16.68 7.64 -13.48
CA GLY A 80 16.09 8.18 -12.26
C GLY A 80 14.70 8.83 -12.43
N ARG A 81 14.11 8.81 -13.63
CA ARG A 81 12.77 9.36 -13.86
C ARG A 81 11.64 8.36 -13.63
N GLY A 82 11.93 7.07 -13.75
CA GLY A 82 11.02 5.97 -13.46
C GLY A 82 11.60 5.01 -12.42
N VAL A 83 10.78 4.06 -11.98
CA VAL A 83 11.16 3.00 -11.06
C VAL A 83 11.78 1.86 -11.85
N GLU A 84 13.09 1.69 -11.72
CA GLU A 84 13.85 0.63 -12.39
C GLU A 84 13.50 -0.76 -11.81
N ASN A 85 13.43 -1.77 -12.68
CA ASN A 85 13.18 -3.17 -12.33
C ASN A 85 11.96 -3.38 -11.39
N ALA A 86 10.95 -2.54 -11.55
CA ALA A 86 9.68 -2.64 -10.84
C ALA A 86 8.72 -3.60 -11.55
N VAL A 87 8.01 -4.41 -10.77
CA VAL A 87 6.88 -5.21 -11.25
C VAL A 87 5.57 -4.53 -10.85
N PHE A 88 4.67 -4.35 -11.82
CA PHE A 88 3.34 -3.79 -11.59
C PHE A 88 2.31 -4.91 -11.46
N LEU A 89 1.58 -4.92 -10.36
CA LEU A 89 0.55 -5.90 -10.04
C LEU A 89 -0.81 -5.22 -9.91
N ASN A 90 -1.89 -5.95 -10.20
CA ASN A 90 -3.24 -5.55 -9.86
C ASN A 90 -3.74 -6.39 -8.67
N ALA A 91 -4.41 -5.73 -7.71
CA ALA A 91 -4.98 -6.37 -6.53
C ALA A 91 -6.45 -6.78 -6.72
N GLN A 92 -7.03 -6.50 -7.88
CA GLN A 92 -8.45 -6.63 -8.23
C GLN A 92 -9.39 -5.67 -7.47
N ASN A 93 -9.04 -5.28 -6.25
CA ASN A 93 -9.75 -4.28 -5.46
C ASN A 93 -8.83 -3.61 -4.42
N LYS A 94 -9.20 -2.42 -3.97
CA LYS A 94 -8.49 -1.66 -2.93
C LYS A 94 -8.31 -2.37 -1.58
N GLN A 95 -9.24 -3.27 -1.19
CA GLN A 95 -9.14 -4.00 0.08
C GLN A 95 -7.99 -5.01 0.09
N THR A 96 -7.60 -5.47 -1.10
CA THR A 96 -6.56 -6.48 -1.29
C THR A 96 -5.17 -5.85 -1.44
N VAL A 97 -5.08 -4.58 -1.88
CA VAL A 97 -3.82 -3.84 -2.00
C VAL A 97 -2.97 -3.89 -0.72
N PRO A 98 -3.46 -3.50 0.48
CA PRO A 98 -2.64 -3.50 1.68
C PRO A 98 -2.19 -4.90 2.10
N ARG A 99 -2.98 -5.94 1.78
CA ARG A 99 -2.62 -7.33 2.05
C ARG A 99 -1.43 -7.74 1.21
N ILE A 100 -1.46 -7.48 -0.10
CA ILE A 100 -0.34 -7.80 -1.00
C ILE A 100 0.90 -6.99 -0.62
N VAL A 101 0.76 -5.68 -0.40
CA VAL A 101 1.87 -4.80 0.00
C VAL A 101 2.50 -5.27 1.31
N GLY A 102 1.68 -5.53 2.35
CA GLY A 102 2.17 -5.99 3.65
C GLY A 102 2.87 -7.34 3.57
N LEU A 103 2.36 -8.27 2.77
CA LEU A 103 2.99 -9.58 2.55
C LEU A 103 4.34 -9.43 1.84
N LEU A 104 4.41 -8.65 0.77
CA LEU A 104 5.68 -8.40 0.05
C LEU A 104 6.73 -7.72 0.95
N ARG A 105 6.31 -6.72 1.75
CA ARG A 105 7.21 -6.02 2.69
C ARG A 105 7.74 -6.94 3.79
N LYS A 106 6.92 -7.84 4.34
CA LYS A 106 7.37 -8.87 5.29
C LYS A 106 8.46 -9.77 4.69
N MET A 107 8.44 -9.95 3.36
CA MET A 107 9.40 -10.76 2.62
C MET A 107 10.63 -9.97 2.16
N GLY A 108 10.77 -8.71 2.61
CA GLY A 108 11.89 -7.83 2.26
C GLY A 108 11.79 -7.24 0.85
N VAL A 109 10.63 -7.32 0.20
CA VAL A 109 10.40 -6.68 -1.11
C VAL A 109 9.90 -5.26 -0.86
N PRO A 110 10.58 -4.21 -1.36
CA PRO A 110 10.02 -2.87 -1.40
C PRO A 110 8.73 -2.86 -2.22
N ALA A 111 7.62 -2.55 -1.56
CA ALA A 111 6.32 -2.54 -2.20
C ALA A 111 5.55 -1.25 -1.89
N ALA A 112 4.90 -0.69 -2.90
CA ALA A 112 4.01 0.45 -2.79
C ALA A 112 2.61 0.09 -3.31
N GLY A 113 1.57 0.68 -2.72
CA GLY A 113 0.19 0.55 -3.17
C GLY A 113 -0.29 1.86 -3.80
N ILE A 114 -0.97 1.77 -4.94
CA ILE A 114 -1.71 2.87 -5.55
C ILE A 114 -3.19 2.52 -5.46
N VAL A 115 -3.94 3.35 -4.74
CA VAL A 115 -5.37 3.20 -4.49
C VAL A 115 -6.05 4.55 -4.64
N ASP A 116 -7.34 4.53 -4.94
CA ASP A 116 -8.15 5.73 -4.97
C ASP A 116 -8.20 6.42 -3.60
N LEU A 117 -8.33 7.76 -3.62
CA LEU A 117 -8.39 8.59 -2.41
C LEU A 117 -9.55 8.20 -1.49
N ASP A 118 -10.57 7.53 -2.02
CA ASP A 118 -11.74 7.12 -1.25
C ASP A 118 -11.41 6.15 -0.10
N VAL A 119 -10.25 5.49 -0.17
CA VAL A 119 -9.70 4.66 0.90
C VAL A 119 -9.57 5.41 2.22
N VAL A 120 -9.27 6.71 2.15
CA VAL A 120 -9.13 7.56 3.33
C VAL A 120 -10.51 7.90 3.90
N ALA A 121 -11.57 7.84 3.11
CA ALA A 121 -12.93 8.12 3.58
C ALA A 121 -13.70 6.88 4.07
N GLU A 122 -13.07 5.70 4.04
CA GLU A 122 -13.70 4.46 4.45
C GLU A 122 -13.86 4.33 5.97
N GLY A 123 -14.63 3.32 6.38
CA GLY A 123 -14.83 3.03 7.80
C GLY A 123 -13.58 2.48 8.49
N ARG A 124 -13.75 2.17 9.77
CA ARG A 124 -12.69 1.69 10.67
C ARG A 124 -11.87 0.52 10.09
N THR A 125 -12.53 -0.56 9.67
CA THR A 125 -11.84 -1.80 9.32
C THR A 125 -10.93 -1.63 8.09
N PRO A 126 -11.39 -1.05 6.96
CA PRO A 126 -10.50 -0.76 5.84
C PRO A 126 -9.35 0.16 6.21
N TRP A 127 -9.59 1.22 6.99
CA TRP A 127 -8.54 2.13 7.46
C TRP A 127 -7.43 1.40 8.21
N VAL A 128 -7.79 0.59 9.21
CA VAL A 128 -6.81 -0.17 10.02
C VAL A 128 -6.01 -1.14 9.15
N ASN A 129 -6.66 -1.81 8.19
CA ASN A 129 -5.98 -2.72 7.27
C ASN A 129 -4.95 -1.98 6.39
N GLN A 130 -5.27 -0.76 5.95
CA GLN A 130 -4.31 0.07 5.20
C GLN A 130 -3.12 0.47 6.06
N MET A 131 -3.37 0.95 7.28
CA MET A 131 -2.31 1.33 8.23
C MET A 131 -1.39 0.14 8.54
N GLU A 132 -1.95 -1.06 8.69
CA GLU A 132 -1.15 -2.27 8.86
C GLU A 132 -0.35 -2.62 7.60
N GLY A 133 -0.97 -2.57 6.42
CA GLY A 133 -0.31 -2.88 5.14
C GLY A 133 0.87 -1.97 4.81
N ILE A 134 0.77 -0.68 5.16
CA ILE A 134 1.86 0.30 4.99
C ILE A 134 2.90 0.27 6.13
N GLY A 135 2.72 -0.61 7.12
CA GLY A 135 3.71 -0.82 8.19
C GLY A 135 3.63 0.16 9.36
N VAL A 136 2.48 0.82 9.58
CA VAL A 136 2.30 1.67 10.77
C VAL A 136 2.44 0.83 12.05
N PRO A 137 3.31 1.25 13.01
CA PRO A 137 3.48 0.57 14.28
C PRO A 137 2.15 0.38 15.02
N SER A 138 1.96 -0.78 15.64
CA SER A 138 0.70 -1.14 16.34
C SER A 138 0.27 -0.09 17.38
N ALA A 139 1.23 0.49 18.09
CA ALA A 139 1.01 1.54 19.10
C ALA A 139 0.37 2.82 18.52
N LEU A 140 0.61 3.12 17.23
CA LEU A 140 0.10 4.32 16.58
C LEU A 140 -1.26 4.09 15.91
N ARG A 141 -1.67 2.83 15.67
CA ARG A 141 -2.90 2.51 14.93
C ARG A 141 -4.16 3.04 15.61
N LEU A 142 -4.29 2.89 16.92
CA LEU A 142 -5.45 3.37 17.68
C LEU A 142 -5.55 4.92 17.72
N PRO A 143 -4.46 5.66 17.99
CA PRO A 143 -4.45 7.11 17.81
C PRO A 143 -4.86 7.56 16.42
N PHE A 144 -4.28 6.97 15.37
CA PHE A 144 -4.63 7.29 13.98
C PHE A 144 -6.08 7.00 13.67
N GLU A 145 -6.61 5.86 14.10
CA GLU A 145 -8.03 5.50 13.96
C GLU A 145 -8.95 6.55 14.61
N SER A 146 -8.60 7.01 15.81
CA SER A 146 -9.42 7.96 16.57
C SER A 146 -9.41 9.34 15.92
N LEU A 147 -8.24 9.81 15.47
CA LEU A 147 -8.07 11.07 14.75
C LEU A 147 -8.80 11.04 13.40
N HIS A 148 -8.65 9.93 12.66
CA HIS A 148 -9.33 9.67 11.40
C HIS A 148 -10.84 9.74 11.56
N LYS A 149 -11.40 8.97 12.50
CA LYS A 149 -12.85 8.96 12.76
C LYS A 149 -13.38 10.35 13.06
N THR A 150 -12.73 11.05 13.99
CA THR A 150 -13.14 12.40 14.41
C THR A 150 -13.10 13.38 13.24
N THR A 151 -12.04 13.34 12.44
CA THR A 151 -11.89 14.17 11.23
C THR A 151 -13.03 13.93 10.25
N PHE A 152 -13.33 12.65 9.94
CA PHE A 152 -14.40 12.32 8.99
C PHE A 152 -15.79 12.58 9.53
N ASP A 153 -16.02 12.50 10.84
CA ASP A 153 -17.28 12.90 11.46
C ASP A 153 -17.48 14.42 11.32
N HIS A 154 -16.43 15.23 11.54
CA HIS A 154 -16.49 16.67 11.29
C HIS A 154 -16.74 17.00 9.81
N LEU A 155 -16.04 16.33 8.88
CA LEU A 155 -16.23 16.53 7.43
C LEU A 155 -17.65 16.17 6.98
N LYS A 156 -18.21 15.07 7.49
CA LYS A 156 -19.59 14.65 7.21
C LYS A 156 -20.62 15.64 7.76
N ASN A 157 -20.34 16.24 8.92
CA ASN A 157 -21.23 17.23 9.53
C ASN A 157 -21.17 18.59 8.86
N ALA A 158 -20.01 18.97 8.31
CA ALA A 158 -19.83 20.21 7.55
C ALA A 158 -20.33 20.11 6.10
N SER A 159 -20.53 18.89 5.59
CA SER A 159 -21.01 18.64 4.22
C SER A 159 -22.41 19.21 3.98
N THR A 160 -22.56 20.00 2.92
CA THR A 160 -23.87 20.51 2.47
C THR A 160 -24.61 19.52 1.56
N ASN A 161 -23.89 18.57 0.96
CA ASN A 161 -24.45 17.49 0.14
C ASN A 161 -25.31 16.50 0.97
N PRO A 162 -26.51 16.09 0.48
CA PRO A 162 -27.37 15.06 1.10
C PRO A 162 -26.66 13.74 1.49
N ASP A 163 -25.67 13.30 0.71
CA ASP A 163 -24.93 12.06 0.97
C ASP A 163 -23.89 12.19 2.10
N LYS A 164 -23.76 13.38 2.70
CA LYS A 164 -22.72 13.76 3.66
C LYS A 164 -21.30 13.51 3.14
N LYS A 165 -21.12 13.61 1.81
CA LYS A 165 -19.87 13.40 1.08
C LYS A 165 -19.33 14.66 0.40
N GLY A 166 -19.78 15.84 0.85
CA GLY A 166 -19.33 17.13 0.35
C GLY A 166 -17.81 17.28 0.38
N TYR A 167 -17.11 16.62 1.32
CA TYR A 167 -15.65 16.57 1.36
C TYR A 167 -14.98 16.02 0.08
N LYS A 168 -15.71 15.32 -0.80
CA LYS A 168 -15.19 14.86 -2.09
C LYS A 168 -15.20 15.94 -3.17
N THR A 169 -16.08 16.93 -3.07
CA THR A 169 -16.38 17.89 -4.15
C THR A 169 -16.31 19.36 -3.72
N GLU A 170 -16.36 19.63 -2.41
CA GLU A 170 -16.44 20.96 -1.79
C GLU A 170 -15.12 21.33 -1.07
N GLY A 171 -13.98 20.86 -1.57
CA GLY A 171 -12.66 21.30 -1.09
C GLY A 171 -12.07 20.53 0.10
N GLY A 172 -12.58 19.35 0.45
CA GLY A 172 -11.95 18.46 1.44
C GLY A 172 -11.82 19.10 2.83
N THR A 173 -10.58 19.28 3.31
CA THR A 173 -10.32 19.92 4.62
C THR A 173 -10.73 21.39 4.67
N ALA A 174 -10.93 22.04 3.51
CA ALA A 174 -11.42 23.42 3.44
C ALA A 174 -12.87 23.58 3.95
N LEU A 175 -13.63 22.49 4.09
CA LEU A 175 -14.94 22.49 4.74
C LEU A 175 -14.86 22.74 6.26
N LEU A 176 -13.69 22.55 6.86
CA LEU A 176 -13.47 22.70 8.29
C LEU A 176 -12.89 24.09 8.58
N SER A 177 -13.07 24.54 9.82
CA SER A 177 -12.48 25.78 10.33
C SER A 177 -11.92 25.60 11.75
N GLY A 178 -11.00 26.49 12.13
CA GLY A 178 -10.35 26.47 13.46
C GLY A 178 -9.65 25.15 13.76
N GLN A 179 -9.80 24.69 15.01
CA GLN A 179 -9.14 23.48 15.53
C GLN A 179 -9.47 22.21 14.73
N ASN A 180 -10.68 22.11 14.17
CA ASN A 180 -11.07 20.93 13.38
C ASN A 180 -10.29 20.85 12.07
N LYS A 181 -9.98 21.99 11.46
CA LYS A 181 -9.15 22.06 10.25
C LYS A 181 -7.71 21.71 10.58
N GLU A 182 -7.16 22.26 11.66
CA GLU A 182 -5.80 21.95 12.12
C GLU A 182 -5.61 20.45 12.40
N ALA A 183 -6.60 19.81 13.06
CA ALA A 183 -6.58 18.38 13.31
C ALA A 183 -6.60 17.55 12.00
N ALA A 184 -7.43 17.94 11.03
CA ALA A 184 -7.50 17.29 9.73
C ALA A 184 -6.19 17.44 8.94
N ASP A 185 -5.66 18.66 8.86
CA ASP A 185 -4.41 18.94 8.16
C ASP A 185 -3.22 18.20 8.82
N SER A 186 -3.22 18.08 10.16
CA SER A 186 -2.24 17.28 10.90
C SER A 186 -2.34 15.79 10.57
N LEU A 187 -3.55 15.23 10.48
CA LEU A 187 -3.75 13.83 10.07
C LEU A 187 -3.15 13.58 8.68
N PHE A 188 -3.50 14.40 7.69
CA PHE A 188 -3.01 14.21 6.33
C PHE A 188 -1.50 14.48 6.20
N SER A 189 -0.96 15.42 6.97
CA SER A 189 0.49 15.67 7.01
C SER A 189 1.26 14.47 7.56
N GLN A 190 0.74 13.82 8.60
CA GLN A 190 1.35 12.61 9.17
C GLN A 190 1.28 11.39 8.24
N LEU A 191 0.29 11.34 7.34
CA LEU A 191 0.18 10.27 6.34
C LEU A 191 1.11 10.48 5.14
N ALA A 192 1.59 11.71 4.92
CA ALA A 192 2.45 12.05 3.80
C ALA A 192 3.95 11.77 4.06
N THR A 193 4.32 11.59 5.34
CA THR A 193 5.68 11.27 5.81
C THR A 193 5.89 9.77 5.99
#